data_AF-C3YDD5-F1
#
_entry.id   AF-C3YDD5-F1
#
_cell.length_a   1.000
_cell.length_b   1.000
_cell.length_c   1.000
_cell.angle_alpha   90.00
_cell.angle_beta   90.00
_cell.angle_gamma   90.00
#
_symmetry.space_group_name_H-M   'P 1'
#
loop_
_entity.id
_entity.type
_entity.pdbx_description
1 polymer ?
#
loop_
_entity_poly.entity_id
_entity_poly.type
_entity_poly.pdbx_seq_one_letter_code
_entity_poly.pdbx_strand_id
1 'polypeptide(L)'
;HPTTLDMVVEAIEALGDSKGASVQAIKQWIPARYPTVDPARLGSLVKKALAKGLETGRLVRPKKSEGLTGATGRFKVGKPPKP
;
A
#
# COMPACT_ATOMS: atom_id res chain seq x y z
N HIS A 1 -0.80 -7.47 -16.21
CA HIS A 1 -1.27 -6.98 -14.91
C HIS A 1 -0.17 -6.16 -14.26
N PRO A 2 -0.45 -4.94 -13.77
CA PRO A 2 0.50 -4.20 -12.94
C PRO A 2 0.86 -5.03 -11.70
N THR A 3 2.04 -4.80 -11.13
CA THR A 3 2.44 -5.54 -9.93
C THR A 3 1.56 -5.13 -8.75
N THR A 4 1.36 -6.02 -7.77
CA THR A 4 0.59 -5.69 -6.56
C THR A 4 1.13 -4.44 -5.86
N LEU A 5 2.44 -4.22 -5.91
CA LEU A 5 3.05 -3.06 -5.31
C LEU A 5 2.63 -1.75 -6.01
N ASP A 6 2.47 -1.77 -7.32
CA ASP A 6 2.00 -0.63 -8.09
C ASP A 6 0.53 -0.31 -7.80
N MET A 7 -0.32 -1.35 -7.76
CA MET A 7 -1.73 -1.20 -7.36
C MET A 7 -1.88 -0.67 -5.92
N VAL A 8 -0.98 -1.06 -5.03
CA VAL A 8 -0.94 -0.56 -3.65
C VAL A 8 -0.51 0.90 -3.60
N VAL A 9 0.49 1.30 -4.39
CA VAL A 9 0.93 2.70 -4.50
C VAL A 9 -0.21 3.56 -5.03
N GLU A 10 -0.83 3.16 -6.14
CA GLU A 10 -1.95 3.88 -6.75
C GLU A 10 -3.15 3.99 -5.78
N ALA A 11 -3.46 2.91 -5.07
CA ALA A 11 -4.50 2.93 -4.03
C ALA A 11 -4.15 3.93 -2.91
N ILE A 12 -2.89 3.99 -2.48
CA ILE A 12 -2.46 4.94 -1.44
C ILE A 12 -2.51 6.38 -1.96
N GLU A 13 -2.16 6.65 -3.21
CA GLU A 13 -2.27 7.99 -3.82
C GLU A 13 -3.74 8.41 -3.95
N ALA A 14 -4.60 7.52 -4.44
CA ALA A 14 -6.03 7.77 -4.59
C ALA A 14 -6.76 7.96 -3.24
N LEU A 15 -6.35 7.22 -2.20
CA LEU A 15 -6.96 7.28 -0.87
C LEU A 15 -6.30 8.28 0.10
N GLY A 16 -5.08 8.73 -0.20
CA GLY A 16 -4.11 9.18 0.81
C GLY A 16 -3.65 10.63 0.69
N ASP A 17 -4.57 11.55 0.44
CA ASP A 17 -4.29 12.98 0.23
C ASP A 17 -3.65 13.72 1.44
N SER A 18 -3.62 13.14 2.66
CA SER A 18 -2.88 13.76 3.77
C SER A 18 -2.45 12.84 4.92
N LYS A 19 -3.18 11.75 5.18
CA LYS A 19 -2.94 10.87 6.35
C LYS A 19 -2.34 9.50 5.99
N GLY A 20 -2.18 9.21 4.69
CA GLY A 20 -1.86 7.87 4.18
C GLY A 20 -3.07 6.94 4.19
N ALA A 21 -2.93 5.76 3.61
CA ALA A 21 -3.98 4.74 3.53
C ALA A 21 -3.68 3.55 4.47
N SER A 22 -4.74 2.91 4.96
CA SER A 22 -4.63 1.69 5.77
C SER A 22 -4.67 0.45 4.89
N VAL A 23 -4.15 -0.68 5.39
CA VAL A 23 -4.22 -1.97 4.70
C VAL A 23 -5.66 -2.35 4.32
N GLN A 24 -6.62 -2.03 5.18
CA GLN A 24 -8.03 -2.33 4.94
C GLN A 24 -8.59 -1.49 3.77
N ALA A 25 -8.28 -0.20 3.72
CA ALA A 25 -8.72 0.68 2.64
C ALA A 25 -8.12 0.25 1.29
N ILE A 26 -6.82 -0.09 1.27
CA ILE A 26 -6.13 -0.59 0.07
C ILE A 26 -6.77 -1.91 -0.43
N LYS A 27 -7.06 -2.85 0.48
CA LYS A 27 -7.71 -4.12 0.12
C LYS A 27 -9.11 -3.96 -0.46
N GLN A 28 -9.84 -2.91 -0.05
CA GLN A 28 -11.18 -2.62 -0.58
C GLN A 28 -11.10 -1.86 -1.91
N TRP A 29 -10.10 -1.00 -2.08
CA TRP A 29 -9.94 -0.18 -3.27
C TRP A 29 -9.44 -0.98 -4.49
N ILE A 30 -8.48 -1.89 -4.30
CA ILE A 30 -7.91 -2.67 -5.41
C ILE A 30 -8.96 -3.47 -6.20
N PRO A 31 -9.86 -4.28 -5.61
CA PRO A 31 -10.84 -5.02 -6.39
C PRO A 31 -11.89 -4.10 -7.04
N ALA A 32 -12.15 -2.92 -6.47
CA ALA A 32 -13.05 -1.92 -7.05
C ALA A 32 -12.46 -1.29 -8.34
N ARG A 33 -11.13 -1.13 -8.40
CA ARG A 33 -10.42 -0.59 -9.58
C ARG A 33 -9.97 -1.68 -10.56
N TYR A 34 -9.55 -2.82 -10.03
CA TYR A 34 -8.98 -3.96 -10.74
C TYR A 34 -9.80 -5.22 -10.44
N PRO A 35 -10.96 -5.40 -11.11
CA PRO A 35 -11.81 -6.57 -10.90
C PRO A 35 -11.14 -7.89 -11.33
N THR A 36 -10.05 -7.82 -12.09
CA THR A 36 -9.24 -8.99 -12.49
C THR A 36 -8.38 -9.56 -11.36
N VAL A 37 -8.35 -8.94 -10.17
CA VAL A 37 -7.50 -9.36 -9.06
C VAL A 37 -8.33 -10.11 -8.02
N ASP A 38 -7.98 -11.37 -7.80
CA ASP A 38 -8.65 -12.23 -6.82
C ASP A 38 -8.54 -11.67 -5.39
N PRO A 39 -9.66 -11.28 -4.74
CA PRO A 39 -9.65 -10.74 -3.38
C PRO A 39 -9.15 -11.76 -2.35
N ALA A 40 -9.35 -13.05 -2.60
CA ALA A 40 -8.86 -14.15 -1.75
C ALA A 40 -7.33 -14.16 -1.65
N ARG A 41 -6.62 -13.89 -2.76
CA ARG A 41 -5.14 -13.83 -2.80
C ARG A 41 -4.62 -12.44 -2.48
N LEU A 42 -5.41 -11.41 -2.75
CA LEU A 42 -5.09 -10.01 -2.50
C LEU A 42 -4.67 -9.76 -1.05
N GLY A 43 -5.33 -10.41 -0.09
CA GLY A 43 -5.05 -10.25 1.34
C GLY A 43 -3.57 -10.42 1.71
N SER A 44 -2.95 -11.49 1.19
CA SER A 44 -1.55 -11.85 1.41
C SER A 44 -0.61 -11.07 0.47
N LEU A 45 -1.04 -10.83 -0.77
CA LEU A 45 -0.27 -10.06 -1.75
C LEU A 45 -0.07 -8.61 -1.29
N VAL A 46 -1.11 -7.95 -0.78
CA VAL A 46 -1.02 -6.58 -0.25
C VAL A 46 -0.09 -6.52 0.94
N LYS A 47 -0.15 -7.47 1.88
CA LYS A 47 0.78 -7.52 3.02
C LYS A 47 2.24 -7.63 2.56
N LYS A 48 2.53 -8.52 1.60
CA LYS A 48 3.87 -8.67 1.01
C LYS A 48 4.32 -7.41 0.27
N ALA A 49 3.43 -6.80 -0.50
CA ALA A 49 3.71 -5.57 -1.23
C ALA A 49 3.99 -4.38 -0.29
N LEU A 50 3.25 -4.27 0.82
CA LEU A 50 3.48 -3.25 1.84
C LEU A 50 4.84 -3.43 2.52
N ALA A 51 5.19 -4.67 2.93
CA ALA A 51 6.49 -4.97 3.50
C ALA A 51 7.62 -4.61 2.53
N LYS A 52 7.54 -5.11 1.29
CA LYS A 52 8.50 -4.80 0.22
C LYS A 52 8.58 -3.30 -0.08
N GLY A 53 7.46 -2.60 -0.05
CA GLY A 53 7.41 -1.15 -0.27
C GLY A 53 8.14 -0.36 0.83
N LEU A 54 8.04 -0.80 2.09
CA LEU A 54 8.80 -0.22 3.20
C LEU A 54 10.30 -0.52 3.08
N GLU A 55 10.66 -1.76 2.75
CA GLU A 55 12.07 -2.17 2.56
C GLU A 55 12.74 -1.42 1.41
N THR A 56 12.00 -1.20 0.31
CA THR A 56 12.50 -0.49 -0.88
C THR A 56 12.38 1.04 -0.77
N GLY A 57 11.77 1.57 0.30
CA GLY A 57 11.52 3.00 0.46
C GLY A 57 10.44 3.60 -0.45
N ARG A 58 9.79 2.79 -1.32
CA ARG A 58 8.63 3.23 -2.13
C ARG A 58 7.43 3.59 -1.26
N LEU A 59 7.33 2.99 -0.07
CA LEU A 59 6.33 3.31 0.94
C LEU A 59 7.02 3.77 2.23
N VAL A 60 6.44 4.75 2.89
CA VAL A 60 6.93 5.26 4.18
C VAL A 60 5.81 5.22 5.21
N ARG A 61 6.18 5.04 6.48
CA ARG A 61 5.23 5.21 7.58
C ARG A 61 5.11 6.71 7.90
N PRO A 62 3.90 7.26 8.03
CA PRO A 62 3.73 8.62 8.55
C PRO A 62 4.24 8.68 10.01
N LYS A 63 4.79 9.83 10.44
CA LYS A 63 5.32 10.06 11.80
C LYS A 63 4.40 9.59 12.94
N LYS A 64 3.08 9.62 12.74
CA LYS A 64 2.09 9.16 13.73
C LYS A 64 1.99 7.63 13.87
N SER A 65 2.61 6.87 12.97
CA SER A 65 2.65 5.41 12.94
C SER A 65 4.08 4.88 12.95
N GLU A 66 5.06 5.71 13.31
CA GLU A 66 6.49 5.36 13.34
C GLU A 66 6.79 4.24 14.34
N GLY A 67 6.03 4.16 15.45
CA GLY A 67 6.14 3.11 16.46
C GLY A 67 5.38 1.81 16.19
N LEU A 68 4.69 1.67 15.05
CA LEU A 68 3.96 0.44 14.70
C LEU A 68 4.84 -0.48 13.86
N THR A 69 5.05 -1.72 14.29
CA THR A 69 5.87 -2.72 13.58
C THR A 69 5.03 -3.52 12.56
N GLY A 70 5.64 -4.01 11.48
CA GLY A 70 4.98 -4.88 10.48
C GLY A 70 3.96 -4.21 9.55
N ALA A 71 3.02 -4.99 9.01
CA ALA A 71 1.96 -4.51 8.10
C ALA A 71 0.79 -3.86 8.87
N THR A 72 1.12 -3.06 9.88
CA THR A 72 0.18 -2.53 10.87
C THR A 72 0.25 -1.01 10.85
N GLY A 73 -0.90 -0.36 10.78
CA GLY A 73 -1.01 1.10 10.71
C GLY A 73 -1.29 1.65 9.32
N ARG A 74 -0.87 2.89 9.10
CA ARG A 74 -1.09 3.63 7.85
C ARG A 74 0.21 3.69 7.05
N PHE A 75 0.07 3.71 5.74
CA PHE A 75 1.16 3.78 4.77
C PHE A 75 0.98 5.02 3.93
N LYS A 76 2.08 5.72 3.65
CA LYS A 76 2.15 6.78 2.66
C LYS A 76 3.04 6.32 1.52
N VAL A 77 2.77 6.82 0.33
CA VAL A 77 3.73 6.70 -0.76
C VAL A 77 4.96 7.52 -0.36
N GLY A 78 6.09 6.84 -0.28
CA GLY A 78 7.38 7.51 -0.13
C GLY A 78 7.67 8.29 -1.40
N LYS A 79 8.54 9.30 -1.35
CA LYS A 79 9.03 9.89 -2.60
C LYS A 79 9.54 8.73 -3.47
N PRO A 80 9.09 8.57 -4.72
CA PRO A 80 9.62 7.53 -5.58
C PRO A 80 11.15 7.69 -5.59
N PRO A 81 11.94 6.60 -5.48
CA PRO A 81 13.35 6.70 -5.76
C PRO A 81 13.45 7.21 -7.21
N LYS A 82 13.88 8.47 -7.33
CA LYS A 82 14.23 9.09 -8.60
C LYS A 82 15.24 8.18 -9.31
N PRO A 83 15.01 7.75 -10.55
CA PRO A 83 16.11 7.75 -11.51
C PRO A 83 16.54 9.20 -11.81
#